data_AF-A0A3G6N313-F1
#
_entry.id   AF-A0A3G6N313-F1
#
_cell.length_a   1.000
_cell.length_b   1.000
_cell.length_c   1.000
_cell.angle_alpha   90.00
_cell.angle_beta   90.00
_cell.angle_gamma   90.00
#
_symmetry.space_group_name_H-M   'P 1'
#
loop_
_entity.id
_entity.type
_entity.pdbx_description
1 polymer ?
#
loop_
_entity_poly.entity_id
_entity_poly.type
_entity_poly.pdbx_seq_one_letter_code
_entity_poly.pdbx_strand_id
1 'polypeptide(L)'
;MDISHKLEYVEGDFDTVAGELVAVQNPKYGSVTLCFRANMNITFAEVKLHSRDLAIDADAVLESAYDLAEEIARRFNEFPQDLKK
;
A
#
# COMPACT_ATOMS: atom_id res chain seq x y z
N MET A 1 15.52 2.93 -22.59
CA MET A 1 15.76 3.55 -21.28
C MET A 1 14.42 4.13 -20.89
N ASP A 2 13.70 3.43 -20.01
CA ASP A 2 12.34 3.82 -19.62
C ASP A 2 12.47 4.84 -18.50
N ILE A 3 12.07 6.07 -18.76
CA ILE A 3 12.15 7.16 -17.78
C ILE A 3 10.84 7.10 -17.01
N SER A 4 10.86 6.42 -15.86
CA SER A 4 9.76 6.47 -14.90
C SER A 4 9.66 7.89 -14.35
N HIS A 5 8.59 8.58 -14.72
CA HIS A 5 8.29 9.91 -14.18
C HIS A 5 8.21 9.83 -12.66
N LYS A 6 9.11 10.54 -11.96
CA LYS A 6 8.96 10.80 -10.53
C LYS A 6 7.83 11.81 -10.38
N LEU A 7 6.68 11.30 -9.98
CA LEU A 7 5.51 12.08 -9.60
C LEU A 7 5.77 12.69 -8.21
N GLU A 8 6.46 13.83 -8.17
CA GLU A 8 6.85 14.45 -6.89
C GLU A 8 5.69 15.25 -6.25
N TYR A 9 4.66 15.63 -7.03
CA TYR A 9 3.52 16.42 -6.57
C TYR A 9 2.26 16.07 -7.38
N VAL A 10 1.60 14.98 -6.99
CA VAL A 10 0.29 14.61 -7.55
C VAL A 10 -0.77 14.94 -6.53
N GLU A 11 -1.57 15.94 -6.85
CA GLU A 11 -2.84 16.18 -6.20
C GLU A 11 -3.93 15.46 -7.01
N GLY A 12 -4.80 14.76 -6.30
CA GLY A 12 -5.92 14.05 -6.89
C GLY A 12 -7.03 13.92 -5.87
N ASP A 13 -8.25 13.76 -6.35
CA ASP A 13 -9.36 13.35 -5.51
C ASP A 13 -9.45 11.82 -5.51
N PHE A 14 -9.82 11.28 -4.36
CA PHE A 14 -10.11 9.86 -4.23
C PHE A 14 -11.42 9.72 -3.49
N ASP A 15 -12.37 9.05 -4.13
CA ASP A 15 -13.62 8.68 -3.50
C ASP A 15 -13.37 7.55 -2.50
N THR A 16 -13.40 7.89 -1.22
CA THR A 16 -13.20 6.95 -0.11
C THR A 16 -14.37 5.98 0.06
N VAL A 17 -15.51 6.20 -0.62
CA VAL A 17 -16.67 5.30 -0.61
C VAL A 17 -16.55 4.28 -1.72
N ALA A 18 -16.24 4.71 -2.95
CA ALA A 18 -16.19 3.82 -4.12
C ALA A 18 -14.83 3.14 -4.30
N GLY A 19 -13.76 3.78 -3.83
CA GLY A 19 -12.40 3.29 -4.01
C GLY A 19 -12.01 2.17 -3.05
N GLU A 20 -11.08 1.33 -3.50
CA GLU A 20 -10.59 0.18 -2.74
C GLU A 20 -9.12 0.37 -2.39
N LEU A 21 -8.76 0.05 -1.15
CA LEU A 21 -7.38 -0.07 -0.69
C LEU A 21 -6.87 -1.49 -0.93
N VAL A 22 -5.65 -1.61 -1.44
CA VAL A 22 -4.98 -2.90 -1.64
C VAL A 22 -3.56 -2.86 -1.07
N ALA A 23 -3.12 -3.99 -0.51
CA ALA A 23 -1.75 -4.19 -0.08
C ALA A 23 -0.94 -4.86 -1.21
N VAL A 24 0.23 -4.30 -1.53
CA VAL A 24 1.13 -4.83 -2.57
C VAL A 24 2.49 -5.08 -1.95
N GLN A 25 2.92 -6.35 -1.92
CA GLN A 25 4.26 -6.69 -1.47
C GLN A 25 5.32 -6.16 -2.43
N ASN A 26 6.40 -5.63 -1.88
CA ASN A 26 7.57 -5.22 -2.62
C ASN A 26 8.83 -5.92 -2.07
N PRO A 27 9.01 -7.21 -2.40
CA PRO A 27 10.07 -8.04 -1.81
C PRO A 27 11.47 -7.47 -2.00
N LYS A 28 11.70 -6.78 -3.13
CA LYS A 28 12.98 -6.14 -3.44
C LYS A 28 13.42 -5.12 -2.40
N TYR A 29 12.47 -4.44 -1.75
CA TYR A 29 12.74 -3.40 -0.75
C TYR A 29 12.34 -3.81 0.67
N GLY A 30 11.88 -5.05 0.87
CA GLY A 30 11.46 -5.52 2.19
C GLY A 30 10.23 -4.81 2.75
N SER A 31 9.42 -4.21 1.87
CA SER A 31 8.31 -3.37 2.28
C SER A 31 7.01 -3.79 1.61
N VAL A 32 5.90 -3.35 2.21
CA VAL A 32 4.56 -3.53 1.64
C VAL A 32 3.98 -2.16 1.41
N THR A 33 3.55 -1.91 0.18
CA THR A 33 2.96 -0.63 -0.21
C THR A 33 1.44 -0.74 -0.12
N LEU A 34 0.83 0.21 0.55
CA LEU A 34 -0.61 0.39 0.54
C LEU A 34 -0.98 1.32 -0.62
N CYS A 35 -1.89 0.87 -1.47
CA CYS A 35 -2.28 1.54 -2.68
C CYS A 35 -3.79 1.71 -2.78
N PHE A 36 -4.21 2.83 -3.34
CA PHE A 36 -5.57 2.98 -3.86
C PHE A 36 -5.66 2.28 -5.22
N ARG A 37 -6.65 1.41 -5.38
CA ARG A 37 -6.89 0.69 -6.62
C ARG A 37 -7.43 1.64 -7.68
N ALA A 38 -6.68 1.79 -8.75
CA ALA A 38 -7.02 2.59 -9.92
C ALA A 38 -6.36 1.98 -11.18
N ASN A 39 -6.49 2.63 -12.34
CA ASN A 39 -5.82 2.17 -13.58
C ASN A 39 -4.29 2.05 -13.42
N MET A 40 -3.70 2.91 -12.58
CA MET A 40 -2.38 2.74 -12.01
C MET A 40 -2.55 2.82 -10.50
N ASN A 41 -2.28 1.74 -9.78
CA ASN A 41 -2.36 1.72 -8.32
C ASN A 41 -1.58 2.91 -7.74
N ILE A 42 -2.28 3.80 -7.04
CA ILE A 42 -1.69 5.02 -6.48
C ILE A 42 -1.20 4.69 -5.08
N THR A 43 0.11 4.70 -4.91
CA THR A 43 0.74 4.51 -3.60
C THR A 43 0.40 5.67 -2.66
N PHE A 44 -0.05 5.37 -1.44
CA PHE A 44 -0.27 6.39 -0.42
C PHE A 44 0.54 6.17 0.86
N ALA A 45 0.89 4.92 1.19
CA ALA A 45 1.69 4.61 2.37
C ALA A 45 2.54 3.35 2.18
N GLU A 46 3.56 3.21 3.04
CA GLU A 46 4.43 2.06 3.11
C GLU A 46 4.45 1.48 4.53
N VAL A 47 4.40 0.15 4.62
CA VAL A 47 4.55 -0.62 5.85
C VAL A 47 5.93 -1.30 5.82
N LYS A 48 6.79 -0.93 6.76
CA LYS A 48 8.14 -1.48 6.93
C LYS A 48 8.32 -1.91 8.40
N LEU A 49 8.65 -3.18 8.63
CA LEU A 49 8.83 -3.75 9.98
C LEU A 49 10.29 -4.04 10.36
N HIS A 50 11.25 -3.62 9.53
CA HIS A 50 12.67 -3.76 9.80
C HIS A 50 13.37 -2.39 9.80
N SER A 51 14.34 -2.20 10.69
CA SER A 51 15.12 -0.96 10.80
C SER A 51 16.49 -1.05 10.14
N ARG A 52 17.03 -2.27 10.02
CA ARG A 52 18.29 -2.56 9.33
C ARG A 52 17.97 -2.92 7.90
N ASP A 53 18.68 -2.34 6.94
CA ASP A 53 18.50 -2.62 5.51
C ASP A 53 19.21 -3.93 5.09
N LEU A 54 19.25 -4.93 5.99
CA LEU A 54 19.74 -6.27 5.68
C LEU A 54 18.59 -7.07 5.06
N ALA A 55 18.85 -7.70 3.91
CA ALA A 55 17.85 -8.49 3.19
C ALA A 55 17.25 -9.63 4.04
N ILE A 56 18.05 -10.27 4.89
CA ILE A 56 17.59 -11.34 5.79
C ILE A 56 16.54 -10.83 6.79
N ASP A 57 16.75 -9.64 7.35
CA ASP A 57 15.82 -9.06 8.32
C ASP A 57 14.51 -8.63 7.63
N ALA A 58 14.61 -8.13 6.39
CA ALA A 58 13.47 -7.78 5.55
C ALA A 58 12.62 -9.00 5.18
N ASP A 59 13.24 -10.08 4.69
CA ASP A 59 12.55 -11.31 4.29
C ASP A 59 11.83 -11.96 5.47
N ALA A 60 12.42 -11.91 6.66
CA ALA A 60 11.84 -12.50 7.87
C ALA A 60 10.55 -11.82 8.34
N VAL A 61 10.33 -10.54 7.98
CA VAL A 61 9.18 -9.75 8.45
C VAL A 61 8.21 -9.36 7.34
N LEU A 62 8.52 -9.67 6.07
CA LEU A 62 7.73 -9.25 4.91
C LEU A 62 6.30 -9.79 4.96
N GLU A 63 6.13 -11.05 5.36
CA GLU A 63 4.80 -11.68 5.50
C GLU A 63 3.99 -11.00 6.61
N SER A 64 4.59 -10.77 7.78
CA SER A 64 3.92 -10.05 8.87
C SER A 64 3.59 -8.59 8.51
N ALA A 65 4.44 -7.94 7.71
CA ALA A 65 4.17 -6.60 7.19
C ALA A 65 3.00 -6.62 6.20
N TYR A 66 2.86 -7.69 5.43
CA TYR A 66 1.75 -7.90 4.51
C TYR A 66 0.44 -8.14 5.25
N ASP A 67 0.42 -9.03 6.25
CA ASP A 67 -0.78 -9.30 7.05
C ASP A 67 -1.30 -8.02 7.73
N LEU A 68 -0.38 -7.19 8.26
CA LEU A 68 -0.73 -5.90 8.83
C LEU A 68 -1.33 -4.95 7.79
N ALA A 69 -0.72 -4.87 6.61
CA ALA A 69 -1.20 -4.04 5.51
C ALA A 69 -2.57 -4.51 4.99
N GLU A 70 -2.79 -5.82 4.89
CA GLU A 70 -4.05 -6.41 4.47
C GLU A 70 -5.17 -6.12 5.48
N GLU A 71 -4.89 -6.20 6.78
CA GLU A 71 -5.85 -5.85 7.82
C GLU A 71 -6.21 -4.35 7.80
N ILE A 72 -5.23 -3.47 7.53
CA ILE A 72 -5.48 -2.03 7.32
C ILE A 72 -6.39 -1.82 6.10
N ALA A 73 -6.08 -2.48 4.98
CA ALA A 73 -6.86 -2.39 3.76
C ALA A 73 -8.28 -2.91 3.95
N ARG A 74 -8.45 -4.04 4.64
CA ARG A 74 -9.75 -4.61 4.96
C ARG A 74 -10.60 -3.64 5.78
N ARG A 75 -10.05 -3.09 6.88
CA ARG A 75 -10.78 -2.12 7.72
C ARG A 75 -11.13 -0.85 6.98
N PHE A 76 -10.24 -0.37 6.11
CA PHE A 76 -10.52 0.77 5.26
C PHE A 76 -11.67 0.45 4.30
N ASN A 77 -11.65 -0.71 3.62
CA ASN A 77 -12.67 -1.08 2.64
C ASN A 77 -14.04 -1.39 3.28
N GLU A 78 -14.04 -1.89 4.52
CA GLU A 78 -15.24 -2.10 5.33
C GLU A 78 -15.88 -0.77 5.78
N PHE A 79 -15.14 0.33 5.79
CA PHE A 79 -15.64 1.65 6.17
C PHE A 79 -15.82 2.53 4.91
N PRO A 80 -16.94 3.26 4.71
CA PRO A 80 -18.07 3.44 5.59
C PRO A 80 -19.24 2.53 5.15
N GLN A 81 -19.52 1.48 5.93
CA GLN A 81 -20.72 0.64 5.75
C GLN A 81 -22.02 1.47 5.68
N ASP A 82 -22.06 2.62 6.37
CA ASP A 82 -23.22 3.51 6.43
C ASP A 82 -23.44 4.36 5.17
N LEU A 83 -22.40 4.54 4.33
CA LEU A 83 -22.44 5.35 3.12
C LEU A 83 -22.55 4.52 1.83
N LYS A 84 -22.43 3.19 1.92
CA LYS A 84 -22.53 2.23 0.80
C LYS A 84 -23.97 1.70 0.59
N LYS A 85 -25.00 2.51 0.84
CA LYS A 85 -26.42 2.16 0.64
C LYS A 85 -26.95 2.53 -0.74
#